data_AF-A0A966NZA9-F1
#
_entry.id   AF-A0A966NZA9-F1
#
_cell.length_a   1.000
_cell.length_b   1.000
_cell.length_c   1.000
_cell.angle_alpha   90.00
_cell.angle_beta   90.00
_cell.angle_gamma   90.00
#
_symmetry.space_group_name_H-M   'P 1'
#
loop_
_entity.id
_entity.type
_entity.pdbx_description
1 polymer ?
#
loop_
_entity_poly.entity_id
_entity_poly.type
_entity_poly.pdbx_seq_one_letter_code
_entity_poly.pdbx_strand_id
1 'polypeptide(L)'
;MLSDTQHPLQALADVLTMVEEFGSLEGKTVSYVGDYNNVARSLAEASAMCGAHVRIGCPTGYHPVSGELDHLRSLGAASVVYTQSMDDAVEGAHAVHTDTWTSMGQEGESAKRERDFAGWTVSNATMGRAETGAIFMHCLPAHRGM
;
A
#
# COMPACT_ATOMS: atom_id res chain seq x y z
N MET A 1 0.35 -6.50 17.34
CA MET A 1 -0.84 -5.70 17.70
C MET A 1 -1.56 -5.36 16.40
N LEU A 2 -2.88 -5.57 16.38
CA LEU A 2 -3.77 -5.40 15.25
C LEU A 2 -5.07 -4.76 15.78
N SER A 3 -5.58 -3.77 15.07
CA SER A 3 -6.92 -3.21 15.23
C SER A 3 -7.54 -2.96 13.86
N ASP A 4 -8.82 -2.60 13.82
CA ASP A 4 -9.51 -2.21 12.57
C ASP A 4 -8.86 -0.99 11.89
N THR A 5 -8.09 -0.19 12.63
CA THR A 5 -7.48 1.04 12.11
C THR A 5 -5.97 0.95 11.92
N GLN A 6 -5.25 0.09 12.64
CA GLN A 6 -3.79 0.07 12.64
C GLN A 6 -3.24 -1.35 12.77
N HIS A 7 -2.13 -1.62 12.07
CA HIS A 7 -1.31 -2.83 12.19
C HIS A 7 0.19 -2.48 12.33
N PRO A 8 0.61 -1.79 13.39
CA PRO A 8 1.94 -1.16 13.47
C PRO A 8 3.10 -2.16 13.49
N LEU A 9 2.91 -3.37 14.03
CA LEU A 9 3.96 -4.40 14.00
C LEU A 9 4.18 -4.99 12.61
N GLN A 10 3.15 -5.02 11.76
CA GLN A 10 3.31 -5.44 10.37
C GLN A 10 4.13 -4.39 9.63
N ALA A 11 3.76 -3.10 9.75
CA ALA A 11 4.49 -2.01 9.13
C ALA A 11 5.96 -1.92 9.58
N LEU A 12 6.25 -2.22 10.85
CA LEU A 12 7.63 -2.32 11.34
C LEU A 12 8.41 -3.43 10.61
N ALA A 13 7.80 -4.60 10.43
CA ALA A 13 8.42 -5.70 9.69
C ALA A 13 8.60 -5.34 8.20
N ASP A 14 7.61 -4.69 7.59
CA ASP A 14 7.67 -4.28 6.19
C ASP A 14 8.80 -3.27 5.95
N VAL A 15 8.92 -2.26 6.82
CA VAL A 15 10.02 -1.27 6.75
C VAL A 15 11.36 -1.94 6.99
N LEU A 16 11.47 -2.86 7.94
CA LEU A 16 12.71 -3.60 8.18
C LEU A 16 13.15 -4.34 6.91
N THR A 17 12.24 -5.09 6.26
CA THR A 17 12.54 -5.79 5.01
C THR A 17 12.94 -4.82 3.90
N MET A 18 12.21 -3.72 3.71
CA MET A 18 12.57 -2.75 2.67
C MET A 18 13.92 -2.07 2.94
N VAL A 19 14.27 -1.81 4.20
CA VAL A 19 15.58 -1.28 4.57
C VAL A 19 16.68 -2.32 4.37
N GLU A 20 16.43 -3.59 4.61
CA GLU A 20 17.39 -4.67 4.31
C GLU A 20 17.66 -4.79 2.79
N GLU A 21 16.62 -4.65 1.97
CA GLU A 21 16.74 -4.74 0.51
C GLU A 21 17.38 -3.49 -0.12
N PHE A 22 17.06 -2.29 0.38
CA PHE A 22 17.46 -1.02 -0.26
C PHE A 22 18.50 -0.21 0.54
N GLY A 23 18.85 -0.63 1.75
CA GLY A 23 19.72 0.08 2.70
C GLY A 23 19.06 1.27 3.40
N SER A 24 18.21 2.03 2.71
CA SER A 24 17.40 3.11 3.25
C SER A 24 16.12 3.31 2.43
N LEU A 25 15.08 3.84 3.07
CA LEU A 25 13.84 4.28 2.41
C LEU A 25 13.84 5.77 2.04
N GLU A 26 14.84 6.54 2.46
CA GLU A 26 14.91 7.97 2.16
C GLU A 26 14.94 8.21 0.64
N GLY A 27 13.95 8.95 0.13
CA GLY A 27 13.78 9.20 -1.31
C GLY A 27 13.31 7.99 -2.14
N LYS A 28 13.01 6.85 -1.51
CA LYS A 28 12.42 5.67 -2.17
C LYS A 28 10.91 5.80 -2.26
N THR A 29 10.31 5.21 -3.29
CA THR A 29 8.84 5.20 -3.44
C THR A 29 8.27 3.90 -2.91
N VAL A 30 7.45 3.98 -1.86
CA VAL A 30 6.65 2.86 -1.34
C VAL A 30 5.22 3.07 -1.79
N SER A 31 4.72 2.15 -2.62
CA SER A 31 3.35 2.17 -3.12
C SER A 31 2.51 1.12 -2.43
N TYR A 32 1.36 1.53 -1.91
CA TYR A 32 0.28 0.61 -1.54
C TYR A 32 -0.83 0.69 -2.58
N VAL A 33 -1.30 -0.46 -3.06
CA VAL A 33 -2.44 -0.57 -3.97
C VAL A 33 -3.53 -1.44 -3.37
N GLY A 34 -4.79 -1.02 -3.51
CA GLY A 34 -5.94 -1.75 -3.00
C GLY A 34 -6.75 -0.95 -1.98
N ASP A 35 -7.25 -1.62 -0.94
CA ASP A 35 -8.12 -0.99 0.08
C ASP A 35 -7.28 -0.24 1.09
N TYR A 36 -7.58 1.04 1.35
CA TYR A 36 -6.92 1.82 2.38
C TYR A 36 -7.38 1.39 3.79
N ASN A 37 -6.88 0.23 4.20
CA ASN A 37 -7.19 -0.43 5.46
C ASN A 37 -6.13 -0.11 6.54
N ASN A 38 -6.17 -0.86 7.64
CA ASN A 38 -5.21 -0.77 8.74
C ASN A 38 -3.74 -1.02 8.34
N VAL A 39 -3.48 -1.97 7.44
CA VAL A 39 -2.14 -2.26 6.92
C VAL A 39 -1.67 -1.10 6.04
N ALA A 40 -2.49 -0.63 5.10
CA ALA A 40 -2.19 0.51 4.24
C ALA A 40 -1.82 1.75 5.06
N ARG A 41 -2.62 2.05 6.09
CA ARG A 41 -2.40 3.20 6.99
C ARG A 41 -1.09 3.07 7.75
N SER A 42 -0.85 1.95 8.44
CA SER A 42 0.38 1.74 9.19
C SER A 42 1.63 1.72 8.29
N LEU A 43 1.56 1.10 7.11
CA LEU A 43 2.67 1.08 6.15
C LEU A 43 3.01 2.50 5.67
N ALA A 44 1.99 3.30 5.36
CA ALA A 44 2.15 4.68 4.93
C ALA A 44 2.78 5.55 6.04
N GLU A 45 2.32 5.42 7.28
CA GLU A 45 2.89 6.13 8.44
C GLU A 45 4.35 5.76 8.67
N ALA A 46 4.67 4.46 8.71
CA ALA A 46 6.04 3.99 8.93
C ALA A 46 6.98 4.39 7.78
N SER A 47 6.53 4.27 6.54
CA SER A 47 7.30 4.68 5.36
C SER A 47 7.53 6.20 5.34
N ALA A 48 6.51 6.99 5.72
CA ALA A 48 6.62 8.43 5.85
C ALA A 48 7.67 8.82 6.90
N MET A 49 7.66 8.19 8.07
CA MET A 49 8.66 8.42 9.13
C MET A 49 10.09 8.09 8.69
N CYS A 50 10.26 7.22 7.70
CA CYS A 50 11.55 6.87 7.12
C CYS A 50 11.97 7.75 5.92
N GLY A 51 11.24 8.83 5.63
CA GLY A 51 11.59 9.75 4.54
C GLY A 51 11.25 9.24 3.13
N ALA A 52 10.38 8.23 3.01
CA ALA A 52 9.95 7.71 1.71
C ALA A 52 8.98 8.68 1.01
N HIS A 53 8.87 8.53 -0.31
CA HIS A 53 7.69 8.92 -1.06
C HIS A 53 6.61 7.85 -0.85
N VAL A 54 5.47 8.24 -0.28
CA VAL A 54 4.33 7.35 -0.08
C VAL A 54 3.32 7.54 -1.21
N ARG A 55 2.96 6.46 -1.88
CA ARG A 55 1.92 6.45 -2.90
C ARG A 55 0.80 5.48 -2.55
N ILE A 56 -0.43 5.96 -2.65
CA ILE A 56 -1.63 5.20 -2.30
C ILE A 56 -2.52 5.13 -3.54
N GLY A 57 -2.64 3.94 -4.12
CA GLY A 57 -3.56 3.65 -5.21
C GLY A 57 -4.79 2.93 -4.67
N CYS A 58 -5.97 3.55 -4.76
CA CYS A 58 -7.21 2.91 -4.32
C CYS A 58 -8.36 3.13 -5.32
N PRO A 59 -9.26 2.15 -5.49
CA PRO A 59 -10.51 2.37 -6.20
C PRO A 59 -11.37 3.43 -5.50
N THR A 60 -12.33 3.99 -6.24
CA THR A 60 -13.26 5.00 -5.71
C THR A 60 -14.01 4.42 -4.50
N GLY A 61 -14.02 5.17 -3.39
CA GLY A 61 -14.69 4.78 -2.15
C GLY A 61 -13.84 4.00 -1.14
N TYR A 62 -12.60 3.62 -1.50
CA TYR A 62 -11.66 2.89 -0.63
C TYR A 62 -10.39 3.70 -0.32
N HIS A 63 -10.44 5.01 -0.56
CA HIS A 63 -9.36 5.97 -0.36
C HIS A 63 -9.25 6.47 1.10
N PRO A 64 -8.10 7.04 1.49
CA PRO A 64 -7.92 7.70 2.80
C PRO A 64 -9.00 8.75 3.09
N VAL A 65 -9.40 8.86 4.35
CA VAL A 65 -10.38 9.86 4.79
C VAL A 65 -9.73 11.24 4.97
N SER A 66 -10.57 12.28 5.08
CA SER A 66 -10.11 13.67 5.19
C SER A 66 -9.07 13.87 6.30
N GLY A 67 -7.92 14.43 5.96
CA GLY A 67 -6.83 14.75 6.90
C GLY A 67 -5.74 13.68 7.01
N GLU A 68 -5.96 12.45 6.55
CA GLU A 68 -4.94 11.38 6.65
C GLU A 68 -3.71 11.67 5.76
N LEU A 69 -3.91 12.16 4.55
CA LEU A 69 -2.80 12.52 3.67
C LEU A 69 -1.95 13.65 4.25
N ASP A 70 -2.57 14.62 4.93
CA ASP A 70 -1.86 15.72 5.59
C ASP A 70 -1.13 15.24 6.84
N HIS A 71 -1.73 14.31 7.58
CA HIS A 71 -1.04 13.62 8.67
C HIS A 71 0.22 12.91 8.17
N LEU A 72 0.14 12.11 7.11
CA LEU A 72 1.31 11.44 6.52
C LEU A 72 2.41 12.43 6.10
N ARG A 73 2.03 13.57 5.51
CA ARG A 73 2.99 14.63 5.14
C ARG A 73 3.70 15.22 6.37
N SER A 74 2.99 15.33 7.50
CA SER A 74 3.57 15.84 8.76
C SER A 74 4.56 14.88 9.42
N LEU A 75 4.58 13.60 9.03
CA LEU A 75 5.44 12.56 9.61
C LEU A 75 6.86 12.50 9.02
N GLY A 76 7.16 13.32 8.00
CA GLY A 76 8.48 13.36 7.37
C GLY A 76 8.56 12.69 5.99
N ALA A 77 7.42 12.31 5.39
CA ALA A 77 7.41 11.80 4.02
C ALA A 77 8.02 12.80 3.04
N ALA A 78 8.83 12.30 2.09
CA ALA A 78 9.34 13.12 0.99
C ALA A 78 8.21 13.63 0.09
N SER A 79 7.17 12.80 -0.11
CA SER A 79 5.88 13.22 -0.68
C SER A 79 4.79 12.23 -0.33
N VAL A 80 3.53 12.66 -0.40
CA VAL A 80 2.37 11.79 -0.25
C VAL A 80 1.39 12.04 -1.39
N VAL A 81 1.11 10.99 -2.17
CA VAL A 81 0.22 11.03 -3.33
C VAL A 81 -0.86 9.95 -3.22
N TYR A 82 -2.10 10.35 -3.50
CA TYR A 82 -3.22 9.43 -3.72
C TYR A 82 -3.59 9.44 -5.21
N THR A 83 -3.91 8.27 -5.76
CA THR A 83 -4.41 8.11 -7.13
C THR A 83 -5.47 7.01 -7.23
N GLN A 84 -6.31 7.12 -8.25
CA GLN A 84 -7.28 6.08 -8.65
C GLN A 84 -6.79 5.25 -9.84
N SER A 85 -5.56 5.47 -10.28
CA SER A 85 -4.91 4.78 -11.38
C SER A 85 -3.90 3.78 -10.82
N MET A 86 -4.15 2.48 -10.99
CA MET A 86 -3.22 1.40 -10.64
C MET A 86 -1.83 1.66 -11.25
N ASP A 87 -1.85 2.12 -12.49
CA ASP A 87 -0.71 2.46 -13.31
C ASP A 87 0.13 3.58 -12.70
N ASP A 88 -0.50 4.70 -12.35
CA ASP A 88 0.20 5.82 -11.70
C ASP A 88 0.67 5.45 -10.28
N ALA A 89 -0.03 4.51 -9.62
CA ALA A 89 0.35 4.02 -8.31
C ALA A 89 1.67 3.23 -8.36
N VAL A 90 1.87 2.37 -9.36
CA VAL A 90 3.05 1.49 -9.40
C VAL A 90 4.24 2.07 -10.15
N GLU A 91 4.05 3.09 -10.99
CA GLU A 91 5.11 3.64 -11.85
C GLU A 91 6.36 4.07 -11.05
N GLY A 92 7.50 3.42 -11.32
CA GLY A 92 8.77 3.69 -10.63
C GLY A 92 8.76 3.43 -9.11
N ALA A 93 7.78 2.69 -8.59
CA ALA A 93 7.76 2.30 -7.20
C ALA A 93 8.92 1.34 -6.89
N HIS A 94 9.56 1.49 -5.72
CA HIS A 94 10.61 0.58 -5.27
C HIS A 94 10.02 -0.61 -4.50
N ALA A 95 8.92 -0.39 -3.79
CA ALA A 95 8.12 -1.46 -3.20
C ALA A 95 6.66 -1.28 -3.60
N VAL A 96 6.02 -2.35 -4.07
CA VAL A 96 4.58 -2.40 -4.33
C VAL A 96 3.96 -3.37 -3.32
N HIS A 97 3.09 -2.83 -2.48
CA HIS A 97 2.41 -3.57 -1.43
C HIS A 97 0.90 -3.65 -1.72
N THR A 98 0.29 -4.79 -1.42
CA THR A 98 -1.18 -4.96 -1.41
C THR A 98 -1.60 -5.82 -0.22
N ASP A 99 -2.89 -5.83 0.08
CA ASP A 99 -3.53 -6.74 1.02
C ASP A 99 -4.79 -7.34 0.38
N THR A 100 -5.38 -8.32 1.06
CA THR A 100 -6.71 -8.85 0.78
C THR A 100 -7.73 -7.73 0.68
N TRP A 101 -8.60 -7.82 -0.32
CA TRP A 101 -9.67 -6.83 -0.49
C TRP A 101 -10.79 -7.09 0.50
N THR A 102 -11.16 -8.36 0.72
CA THR A 102 -12.17 -8.72 1.71
C THR A 102 -11.52 -8.96 3.06
N SER A 103 -11.66 -8.01 3.99
CA SER A 103 -11.25 -8.22 5.38
C SER A 103 -12.22 -9.14 6.13
N MET A 104 -11.80 -9.64 7.30
CA MET A 104 -12.65 -10.46 8.16
C MET A 104 -13.93 -9.69 8.55
N GLY A 105 -15.10 -10.28 8.29
CA GLY A 105 -16.41 -9.67 8.57
C GLY A 105 -17.09 -8.97 7.39
N GLN A 106 -16.46 -8.92 6.21
CA GLN A 106 -17.02 -8.32 4.99
C GLN A 106 -17.51 -9.36 3.96
N GLU A 107 -17.78 -10.60 4.39
CA GLU A 107 -18.14 -11.73 3.51
C GLU A 107 -19.42 -11.46 2.67
N GLY A 108 -20.34 -10.65 3.19
CA GLY A 108 -21.55 -10.23 2.48
C GLY A 108 -21.31 -9.22 1.36
N GLU A 109 -20.13 -8.60 1.29
CA GLU A 109 -19.76 -7.59 0.31
C GLU A 109 -18.85 -8.10 -0.81
N SER A 110 -18.42 -9.37 -0.76
CA SER A 110 -17.41 -9.94 -1.66
C SER A 110 -17.69 -9.65 -3.14
N ALA A 111 -18.92 -9.86 -3.61
CA ALA A 111 -19.28 -9.63 -5.02
C ALA A 111 -19.20 -8.15 -5.45
N LYS A 112 -19.44 -7.21 -4.53
CA LYS A 112 -19.28 -5.77 -4.79
C LYS A 112 -17.79 -5.44 -4.87
N ARG A 113 -17.01 -5.92 -3.90
CA ARG A 113 -15.58 -5.66 -3.84
C ARG A 113 -14.84 -6.27 -5.03
N GLU A 114 -15.19 -7.48 -5.47
CA GLU A 114 -14.64 -8.06 -6.70
C GLU A 114 -14.82 -7.15 -7.92
N ARG A 115 -15.97 -6.46 -8.03
CA ARG A 115 -16.21 -5.50 -9.12
C ARG A 115 -15.43 -4.21 -8.93
N ASP A 116 -15.42 -3.65 -7.71
CA ASP A 116 -14.76 -2.39 -7.42
C ASP A 116 -13.23 -2.49 -7.55
N PHE A 117 -12.67 -3.66 -7.25
CA PHE A 117 -11.24 -3.95 -7.31
C PHE A 117 -10.80 -4.61 -8.63
N ALA A 118 -11.72 -4.76 -9.60
CA ALA A 118 -11.34 -5.25 -10.91
C ALA A 118 -10.24 -4.36 -11.53
N GLY A 119 -9.10 -4.95 -11.87
CA GLY A 119 -7.93 -4.24 -12.40
C GLY A 119 -6.93 -3.74 -11.35
N TRP A 120 -7.17 -4.02 -10.06
CA TRP A 120 -6.24 -3.70 -8.96
C TRP A 120 -5.34 -4.87 -8.54
N THR A 121 -5.41 -6.00 -9.26
CA THR A 121 -4.55 -7.16 -9.04
C THR A 121 -3.09 -6.82 -9.33
N VAL A 122 -2.20 -7.07 -8.37
CA VAL A 122 -0.76 -6.98 -8.62
C VAL A 122 -0.33 -8.20 -9.43
N SER A 123 0.17 -7.95 -10.64
CA SER A 123 0.63 -8.95 -11.59
C SER A 123 2.05 -8.66 -12.08
N ASN A 124 2.60 -9.56 -12.89
CA ASN A 124 3.88 -9.29 -13.54
C ASN A 124 3.83 -8.04 -14.43
N ALA A 125 2.68 -7.74 -15.06
CA ALA A 125 2.53 -6.56 -15.90
C ALA A 125 2.57 -5.27 -15.06
N THR A 126 1.93 -5.26 -13.88
CA THR A 126 1.97 -4.10 -12.98
C THR A 126 3.36 -3.93 -12.36
N MET A 127 4.00 -5.03 -11.93
CA MET A 127 5.37 -4.98 -11.43
C MET A 127 6.38 -4.59 -12.51
N GLY A 128 6.12 -4.88 -13.79
CA GLY A 128 6.95 -4.44 -14.90
C GLY A 128 7.00 -2.92 -15.12
N ARG A 129 6.13 -2.17 -14.45
CA ARG A 129 6.13 -0.69 -14.42
C ARG A 129 6.82 -0.09 -13.20
N ALA A 130 7.07 -0.91 -12.18
CA ALA A 130 7.81 -0.50 -11.01
C ALA A 130 9.29 -0.29 -11.37
N GLU A 131 10.06 0.24 -10.42
CA GLU A 131 11.51 0.44 -10.62
C GLU A 131 12.21 -0.90 -10.90
N THR A 132 13.32 -0.86 -11.62
CA THR A 132 14.14 -2.07 -11.81
C THR A 132 14.69 -2.54 -10.47
N GLY A 133 14.38 -3.78 -10.09
CA GLY A 133 14.71 -4.33 -8.77
C GLY A 133 13.69 -4.02 -7.69
N ALA A 134 12.50 -3.50 -8.05
CA ALA A 134 11.41 -3.34 -7.12
C ALA A 134 10.95 -4.68 -6.53
N ILE A 135 10.50 -4.64 -5.26
CA ILE A 135 9.99 -5.80 -4.55
C ILE A 135 8.47 -5.76 -4.41
N PHE A 136 7.85 -6.94 -4.43
CA PHE A 136 6.43 -7.12 -4.13
C PHE A 136 6.26 -7.55 -2.67
N MET A 137 5.33 -6.88 -1.96
CA MET A 137 5.06 -7.13 -0.54
C MET A 137 3.57 -7.40 -0.31
N HIS A 138 3.27 -8.27 0.65
CA HIS A 138 1.91 -8.60 1.07
C HIS A 138 1.93 -9.09 2.53
N CYS A 139 1.03 -8.58 3.38
CA CYS A 139 1.02 -8.90 4.82
C CYS A 139 0.49 -10.30 5.17
N LEU A 140 -0.26 -10.91 4.24
CA LEU A 140 -0.82 -12.26 4.28
C LEU A 140 -2.06 -12.35 5.21
N PRO A 141 -2.94 -13.34 5.01
CA PRO A 141 -2.96 -14.35 3.94
C PRO A 141 -3.21 -13.73 2.56
N ALA A 142 -2.79 -14.41 1.48
CA ALA A 142 -3.01 -13.93 0.11
C ALA A 142 -4.00 -14.81 -0.64
N HIS A 143 -4.88 -14.17 -1.42
CA HIS A 143 -5.77 -14.84 -2.37
C HIS A 143 -5.19 -14.72 -3.77
N ARG A 144 -4.63 -15.82 -4.30
CA ARG A 144 -3.97 -15.81 -5.60
C ARG A 144 -4.99 -15.74 -6.74
N GLY A 145 -4.76 -14.83 -7.70
CA GLY A 145 -5.64 -14.62 -8.84
C GLY A 145 -6.79 -13.65 -8.60
N MET A 146 -6.81 -13.04 -7.41
CA MET A 146 -7.61 -11.86 -7.07
C MET A 146 -6.69 -10.65 -7.15
#